data_AF-A0A5C8CK92-F1
#
_entry.id   AF-A0A5C8CK92-F1
#
_cell.length_a   1.000
_cell.length_b   1.000
_cell.length_c   1.000
_cell.angle_alpha   90.00
_cell.angle_beta   90.00
_cell.angle_gamma   90.00
#
_symmetry.space_group_name_H-M   'P 1'
#
loop_
_entity.id
_entity.type
_entity.pdbx_description
1 polymer ?
#
loop_
_entity_poly.entity_id
_entity_poly.type
_entity_poly.pdbx_seq_one_letter_code
_entity_poly.pdbx_strand_id
1 'polypeptide(L)' 'MPKVSKEYFDNKRKIILDAALKVFSKKPSYTVSMKDIIKESKLSHGGVYKYYY' A
#
# COMPACT_ATOMS: atom_id res chain seq x y z
N MET A 1 -5.52 -24.11 9.02
CA MET A 1 -4.83 -22.85 9.38
C MET A 1 -4.73 -21.96 8.15
N PRO A 2 -4.98 -20.64 8.24
CA PRO A 2 -4.64 -19.75 7.14
C PRO A 2 -3.16 -19.91 6.80
N LYS A 3 -2.83 -19.88 5.50
CA LYS A 3 -1.47 -20.16 4.98
C LYS A 3 -0.41 -19.16 5.49
N VAL A 4 -0.84 -18.07 6.11
CA VAL A 4 -0.01 -16.98 6.64
C VAL A 4 -0.63 -16.41 7.93
N SER A 5 0.21 -15.83 8.78
CA SER A 5 -0.19 -15.25 10.06
C SER A 5 -0.93 -13.91 9.91
N LYS A 6 -1.61 -13.47 10.98
CA LYS A 6 -2.20 -12.12 11.06
C LYS A 6 -1.12 -11.03 10.88
N GLU A 7 0.04 -11.24 11.49
CA GLU A 7 1.20 -10.35 11.40
C GLU A 7 1.66 -10.12 9.95
N TYR A 8 1.59 -11.14 9.09
CA TYR A 8 1.88 -10.99 7.67
C TYR A 8 0.96 -9.94 7.01
N PHE A 9 -0.34 -9.95 7.33
CA PHE A 9 -1.29 -8.97 6.80
C PHE A 9 -1.08 -7.58 7.38
N ASP A 10 -0.80 -7.49 8.69
CA ASP A 10 -0.53 -6.21 9.36
C ASP A 10 0.73 -5.54 8.79
N ASN A 11 1.79 -6.31 8.54
CA ASN A 11 3.00 -5.81 7.90
C ASN A 11 2.73 -5.29 6.48
N LYS A 12 1.88 -5.98 5.70
CA LYS A 12 1.49 -5.52 4.36
C LYS A 12 0.68 -4.22 4.41
N ARG A 13 -0.26 -4.09 5.34
CA ARG A 13 -0.99 -2.83 5.57
C ARG A 13 -0.03 -1.68 5.90
N LYS A 14 0.91 -1.91 6.82
CA LYS A 14 1.91 -0.91 7.21
C LYS A 14 2.74 -0.42 6.01
N ILE A 15 3.22 -1.34 5.17
CA ILE A 15 3.97 -1.00 3.96
C ILE A 15 3.15 -0.10 3.01
N ILE A 16 1.87 -0.41 2.81
CA ILE A 16 0.99 0.38 1.94
C ILE A 16 0.77 1.79 2.51
N LEU A 17 0.53 1.90 3.81
CA LEU A 17 0.33 3.20 4.48
C LEU A 17 1.60 4.05 4.48
N ASP A 18 2.76 3.47 4.77
CA ASP A 18 4.05 4.17 4.72
C ASP A 18 4.34 4.68 3.30
N ALA A 19 4.02 3.89 2.27
CA ALA A 19 4.13 4.31 0.88
C ALA A 19 3.17 5.46 0.54
N ALA A 20 1.91 5.37 1.00
CA ALA A 20 0.93 6.43 0.80
C ALA A 20 1.41 7.74 1.43
N LEU A 21 1.88 7.72 2.68
CA LEU A 21 2.43 8.90 3.37
C LEU A 21 3.57 9.55 2.59
N LYS A 22 4.50 8.74 2.05
CA LYS A 22 5.60 9.24 1.21
C LYS A 22 5.13 9.86 -0.10
N VAL A 23 4.05 9.35 -0.70
CA VAL A 23 3.50 9.95 -1.93
C VAL A 23 2.80 11.27 -1.60
N PHE A 24 1.98 11.29 -0.54
CA PHE A 24 1.30 12.51 -0.08
C PHE A 24 2.28 13.60 0.36
N SER A 25 3.48 13.25 0.85
CA SER A 25 4.50 14.24 1.18
C SER A 25 5.22 14.83 -0.03
N LYS A 26 5.08 14.24 -1.22
CA LYS A 26 5.80 14.65 -2.45
C LYS A 26 4.92 15.46 -3.41
N LYS A 27 3.59 15.36 -3.32
CA LYS A 27 2.66 16.05 -4.22
C LYS A 27 1.28 16.28 -3.60
N PRO A 28 0.49 17.25 -4.09
CA PRO A 28 -0.83 17.54 -3.56
C PRO A 28 -1.77 16.32 -3.61
N SER A 29 -2.62 16.17 -2.59
CA SER A 29 -3.48 14.99 -2.40
C SER A 29 -4.39 14.69 -3.59
N TYR A 30 -4.95 15.71 -4.24
CA TYR A 30 -5.82 15.56 -5.42
C TYR A 30 -5.08 15.05 -6.67
N THR A 31 -3.74 15.01 -6.65
CA THR A 31 -2.91 14.44 -7.73
C THR A 31 -2.42 13.03 -7.42
N VAL A 32 -2.68 12.52 -6.22
CA VAL A 32 -2.28 11.18 -5.78
C VAL A 32 -3.22 10.14 -6.38
N SER A 33 -2.64 9.09 -6.96
CA SER A 33 -3.35 7.95 -7.52
C SER A 33 -2.88 6.64 -6.87
N MET A 34 -3.70 5.60 -6.97
CA MET A 34 -3.31 4.26 -6.53
C MET A 34 -2.06 3.75 -7.26
N LYS A 35 -1.84 4.15 -8.52
CA LYS A 35 -0.63 3.80 -9.28
C LYS A 35 0.64 4.33 -8.60
N ASP A 36 0.58 5.52 -8.00
CA ASP A 36 1.72 6.10 -7.28
C ASP A 36 2.05 5.29 -6.02
N ILE A 37 1.03 4.91 -5.26
CA ILE A 37 1.17 4.13 -4.03
C ILE A 37 1.67 2.70 -4.35
N ILE A 38 1.15 2.09 -5.42
CA ILE A 38 1.63 0.78 -5.90
C ILE A 38 3.13 0.86 -6.27
N LYS A 39 3.53 1.91 -7.00
CA LYS A 39 4.93 2.14 -7.35
C LYS A 39 5.82 2.35 -6.13
N GLU A 40 5.41 3.17 -5.17
CA GLU A 40 6.19 3.48 -3.95
C GLU A 40 6.25 2.28 -2.98
N SER A 41 5.17 1.50 -2.84
CA SER A 41 5.10 0.34 -1.93
C SER A 41 5.89 -0.88 -2.41
N LYS A 42 6.28 -0.92 -3.69
CA LYS A 42 6.92 -2.08 -4.34
C LYS A 42 6.10 -3.38 -4.26
N LEU A 43 4.78 -3.26 -4.07
CA LEU A 43 3.86 -4.38 -4.11
C LEU A 43 3.24 -4.51 -5.51
N SER A 44 2.72 -5.70 -5.82
CA SER A 44 1.93 -5.87 -7.04
C SER A 44 0.60 -5.12 -6.92
N HIS A 45 -0.04 -4.84 -8.08
CA HIS A 45 -1.37 -4.22 -8.11
C HIS A 45 -2.37 -5.00 -7.24
N GLY A 46 -2.51 -6.31 -7.47
CA GLY A 46 -3.39 -7.16 -6.64
C GLY A 46 -2.95 -7.24 -5.17
N GLY A 47 -1.66 -7.07 -4.89
CA GLY A 47 -1.13 -7.01 -3.53
C GLY A 47 -1.59 -5.79 -2.74
N VAL A 48 -1.79 -4.64 -3.40
CA VAL A 48 -2.36 -3.43 -2.77
C VAL A 48 -3.89 -3.51 -2.78
N TYR A 49 -4.49 -3.86 -3.91
CA TYR A 49 -5.95 -3.93 -4.07
C TYR A 49 -6.64 -4.97 -3.18
N LYS A 50 -5.90 -5.98 -2.70
CA LYS A 50 -6.39 -6.90 -1.68
C LYS A 50 -6.75 -6.21 -0.35
N TYR A 51 -6.12 -5.07 -0.04
CA TYR A 51 -6.31 -4.36 1.22
C TYR A 51 -7.11 -3.08 1.05
N TYR A 52 -6.94 -2.38 -0.07
CA TYR A 52 -7.56 -1.08 -0.34
C TYR A 52 -8.01 -1.00 -1.80
N TYR A 53 -9.30 -0.74 -2.01
CA TYR A 53 -9.91 -0.59 -3.33
C TYR A 53 -9.98 0.88 -3.78
#